data_AF-A0A2W5ZJM8-F1
#
_entry.id   AF-A0A2W5ZJM8-F1
#
_cell.length_a   1.000
_cell.length_b   1.000
_cell.length_c   1.000
_cell.angle_alpha   90.00
_cell.angle_beta   90.00
_cell.angle_gamma   90.00
#
_symmetry.space_group_name_H-M   'P 1'
#
loop_
_entity.id
_entity.type
_entity.pdbx_description
1 polymer ?
#
loop_
_entity_poly.entity_id
_entity_poly.type
_entity_poly.pdbx_seq_one_letter_code
_entity_poly.pdbx_strand_id
1 'polypeptide(L)'
;MSKEIEQRLQTIQPREGYKIRMRGETANLKESFANLGYGFGLAVVLIYLVLVALFRSLAEPLIILITVPLGLAGVAGALWLTGTTFNIQSFLGIIFMAGVAVSNGILIVEFVNIKYREEHMPLRDAIVEGTSFRLRPILMTSFAAMLALLPMAIGVGHGAEANVPLARAVIGGLLVSSLLSLFVVPCLYYSFNRRQKSRRNDGSPAAAIVAIAVFTMFWHGPADADEIRPIRLPDALVYAKEHYPEIAAAQSQLRAQDAAIESEQAALLPQIYAEAADSSGFSGSYAGLGLTGISGSAFRKGATGSVNVEQNIYDFGRTSSRIEAEKARRGEFEGQQRVLLADALKIASTHYVECQRAGRYREIYAKALESLTPLAAEIASYARTGQRTEVDLSLVEMRVQEVRAQQLSARRIEDIAVQRLNLSMGNAVRHRLKFTCKPDSMFSAPHRQRLDTLIESAKQNRPEVYELKAAEERATQEKEAATAQYLPRIVGTASVGHSQETVARVRNLDYAVGIAIKIPLFDGFRTDAEVSKAMAELERLSFKRAQADQQMYSRHGPNGSALRNSTI
;
A
#
# COMPACT_ATOMS: atom_id res chain seq x y z
N MET A 1 -15.48 40.85 5.57
CA MET A 1 -16.51 39.95 6.13
C MET A 1 -15.96 38.69 6.80
N SER A 2 -15.19 37.81 6.15
CA SER A 2 -14.77 36.54 6.77
C SER A 2 -13.91 36.70 8.04
N LYS A 3 -12.95 37.63 8.06
CA LYS A 3 -12.14 37.96 9.26
C LYS A 3 -12.96 38.46 10.45
N GLU A 4 -14.06 39.15 10.19
CA GLU A 4 -14.92 39.75 11.21
C GLU A 4 -15.83 38.73 11.89
N ILE A 5 -16.27 37.71 11.13
CA ILE A 5 -16.99 36.55 11.65
C ILE A 5 -16.05 35.67 12.50
N GLU A 6 -14.79 35.51 12.06
CA GLU A 6 -13.76 34.73 12.77
C GLU A 6 -13.39 35.35 14.13
N GLN A 7 -13.33 36.68 14.23
CA GLN A 7 -13.13 37.39 15.51
C GLN A 7 -14.31 37.23 16.48
N ARG A 8 -15.55 37.20 15.98
CA ARG A 8 -16.75 37.01 16.83
C ARG A 8 -16.94 35.56 17.30
N LEU A 9 -16.38 34.59 16.57
CA LEU A 9 -16.40 33.17 16.95
C LEU A 9 -15.39 32.84 18.07
N GLN A 10 -14.26 33.55 18.14
CA GLN A 10 -13.26 33.35 19.21
C GLN A 10 -13.75 33.84 20.60
N THR A 11 -14.72 34.74 20.64
CA THR A 11 -15.35 35.19 21.90
C THR A 11 -16.36 34.19 22.48
N ILE A 12 -16.69 33.10 21.77
CA ILE A 12 -17.63 32.07 22.23
C ILE A 12 -16.81 30.83 22.63
N GLN A 13 -16.62 30.60 23.93
CA GLN A 13 -15.98 29.36 24.42
C GLN A 13 -16.99 28.20 24.31
N PRO A 14 -16.75 27.18 23.47
CA PRO A 14 -17.61 26.01 23.43
C PRO A 14 -17.42 25.19 24.71
N ARG A 15 -18.51 24.81 25.37
CA ARG A 15 -18.52 23.85 26.50
C ARG A 15 -17.95 22.51 26.02
N GLU A 16 -17.31 21.76 26.94
CA GLU A 16 -16.67 20.46 26.63
C GLU A 16 -17.59 19.54 25.80
N GLY A 17 -17.08 19.04 24.67
CA GLY A 17 -17.81 18.15 23.75
C GLY A 17 -18.35 18.80 22.47
N TYR A 18 -18.46 20.12 22.39
CA TYR A 18 -18.94 20.82 21.17
C TYR A 18 -17.79 21.26 20.25
N LYS A 19 -17.85 20.89 18.97
CA LYS A 19 -16.92 21.35 17.92
C LYS A 19 -17.64 22.26 16.93
N ILE A 20 -17.33 23.54 16.93
CA ILE A 20 -17.84 24.50 15.93
C ILE A 20 -16.97 24.38 14.68
N ARG A 21 -17.57 24.02 13.53
CA ARG A 21 -16.89 24.00 12.22
C ARG A 21 -17.53 25.01 11.29
N MET A 22 -16.75 25.99 10.83
CA MET A 22 -17.15 26.89 9.75
C MET A 22 -17.25 26.10 8.45
N ARG A 23 -18.41 26.10 7.78
CA ARG A 23 -18.59 25.52 6.44
C ARG A 23 -18.71 26.65 5.42
N GLY A 24 -18.00 26.52 4.30
CA GLY A 24 -17.96 27.49 3.20
C GLY A 24 -16.71 27.31 2.35
N GLU A 25 -16.65 27.94 1.18
CA GLU A 25 -15.53 27.80 0.24
C GLU A 25 -14.19 28.25 0.87
N THR A 26 -14.20 29.31 1.70
CA THR A 26 -13.02 29.75 2.44
C THR A 26 -12.58 28.77 3.54
N ALA A 27 -13.50 28.03 4.14
CA ALA A 27 -13.19 26.99 5.13
C ALA A 27 -12.62 25.74 4.44
N ASN A 28 -13.21 25.32 3.32
CA ASN A 28 -12.68 24.24 2.49
C ASN A 28 -11.29 24.58 1.94
N LEU A 29 -11.06 25.84 1.55
CA LEU A 29 -9.73 26.33 1.15
C LEU A 29 -8.74 26.27 2.32
N LYS A 30 -9.10 26.76 3.53
CA LYS A 30 -8.25 26.67 4.72
C LYS A 30 -7.95 25.23 5.14
N GLU A 31 -8.94 24.35 5.09
CA GLU A 31 -8.79 22.91 5.38
C GLU A 31 -7.89 22.23 4.34
N SER A 32 -8.07 22.54 3.06
CA SER A 32 -7.19 22.05 1.99
C SER A 32 -5.77 22.58 2.14
N PHE A 33 -5.56 23.85 2.48
CA PHE A 33 -4.23 24.39 2.77
C PHE A 33 -3.59 23.79 4.01
N ALA A 34 -4.36 23.52 5.06
CA ALA A 34 -3.87 22.83 6.24
C ALA A 34 -3.43 21.40 5.90
N ASN A 35 -4.27 20.64 5.18
CA ASN A 35 -3.95 19.28 4.74
C ASN A 35 -2.76 19.25 3.78
N LEU A 36 -2.66 20.20 2.85
CA LEU A 36 -1.52 20.36 1.96
C LEU A 36 -0.24 20.76 2.72
N GLY A 37 -0.36 21.62 3.72
CA GLY A 37 0.75 21.99 4.61
C GLY A 37 1.26 20.82 5.44
N TYR A 38 0.35 20.03 6.03
CA TYR A 38 0.69 18.79 6.72
C TYR A 38 1.32 17.76 5.77
N GLY A 39 0.75 17.59 4.58
CA GLY A 39 1.29 16.71 3.55
C GLY A 39 2.68 17.13 3.08
N PHE A 40 2.91 18.44 2.90
CA PHE A 40 4.22 18.99 2.55
C PHE A 40 5.25 18.78 3.66
N GLY A 41 4.88 19.04 4.92
CA GLY A 41 5.73 18.77 6.07
C GLY A 41 6.12 17.29 6.18
N LEU A 42 5.14 16.39 6.02
CA LEU A 42 5.37 14.95 6.00
C LEU A 42 6.28 14.53 4.83
N ALA A 43 6.06 15.07 3.63
CA ALA A 43 6.90 14.81 2.47
C ALA A 43 8.35 15.26 2.69
N VAL A 44 8.57 16.44 3.28
CA VAL A 44 9.90 16.93 3.65
C VAL A 44 10.58 16.00 4.65
N VAL A 45 9.87 15.52 5.66
CA VAL A 45 10.40 14.56 6.64
C VAL A 45 10.75 13.23 5.98
N LEU A 46 9.88 12.70 5.11
CA LEU A 46 10.15 11.46 4.39
C LEU A 46 11.36 11.59 3.46
N ILE A 47 11.45 12.69 2.71
CA ILE A 47 12.62 13.00 1.87
C ILE A 47 13.88 13.04 2.74
N TYR A 48 13.83 13.70 3.90
CA TYR A 48 14.97 13.74 4.81
C TYR A 48 15.39 12.34 5.28
N LEU A 49 14.45 11.49 5.71
CA LEU A 49 14.76 10.13 6.15
C LEU A 49 15.38 9.27 5.04
N VAL A 50 14.86 9.37 3.82
CA VAL A 50 15.43 8.67 2.65
C VAL A 50 16.85 9.16 2.37
N LEU A 51 17.10 10.47 2.44
CA LEU A 51 18.43 11.04 2.24
C LEU A 51 19.40 10.63 3.35
N VAL A 52 18.96 10.53 4.61
CA VAL A 52 19.77 10.02 5.71
C VAL A 52 20.17 8.57 5.46
N ALA A 53 19.24 7.74 4.98
CA ALA A 53 19.54 6.35 4.62
C ALA A 53 20.52 6.26 3.44
N LEU A 54 20.40 7.16 2.46
CA LEU A 54 21.26 7.22 1.27
C LEU A 54 22.69 7.67 1.60
N PHE A 55 22.85 8.80 2.30
CA PHE A 55 24.15 9.39 2.60
C PHE A 55 24.81 8.83 3.86
N ARG A 56 24.09 8.03 4.66
CA ARG A 56 24.54 7.51 5.98
C ARG A 56 25.08 8.61 6.90
N SER A 57 24.53 9.82 6.77
CA SER A 57 24.96 11.04 7.47
C SER A 57 23.74 11.89 7.76
N LEU A 58 23.67 12.49 8.95
CA LEU A 58 22.55 13.36 9.37
C LEU A 58 22.73 14.81 8.90
N ALA A 59 23.98 15.22 8.62
CA ALA A 59 24.31 16.61 8.28
C ALA A 59 24.20 16.89 6.77
N GLU A 60 24.62 15.95 5.93
CA GLU A 60 24.60 16.10 4.46
C GLU A 60 23.16 16.32 3.92
N PRO A 61 22.14 15.55 4.35
CA PRO A 61 20.75 15.78 3.96
C PRO A 61 20.18 17.13 4.39
N LEU A 62 20.60 17.65 5.55
CA LEU A 62 20.11 18.94 6.05
C LEU A 62 20.61 20.11 5.18
N ILE A 63 21.84 20.00 4.67
CA ILE A 63 22.42 20.99 3.75
C ILE A 63 21.66 20.98 2.41
N ILE A 64 21.25 19.81 1.92
CA ILE A 64 20.43 19.70 0.72
C ILE A 64 19.06 20.33 0.96
N LEU A 65 18.43 20.09 2.12
CA LEU A 65 17.08 20.57 2.41
C LEU A 65 16.98 22.10 2.51
N ILE A 66 18.09 22.79 2.76
CA ILE A 66 18.12 24.26 2.80
C ILE A 66 17.83 24.91 1.42
N THR A 67 17.91 24.15 0.33
CA THR A 67 17.55 24.64 -1.01
C THR A 67 16.05 24.88 -1.15
N VAL A 68 15.21 24.15 -0.40
CA VAL A 68 13.75 24.27 -0.42
C VAL A 68 13.27 25.64 0.09
N PRO A 69 13.65 26.12 1.29
CA PRO A 69 13.25 27.46 1.75
C PRO A 69 13.84 28.57 0.88
N LEU A 70 15.01 28.38 0.28
CA LEU A 70 15.57 29.33 -0.69
C LEU A 70 14.73 29.42 -1.97
N GLY A 71 14.23 28.28 -2.45
CA GLY A 71 13.28 28.25 -3.56
C GLY A 71 11.92 28.88 -3.21
N LEU A 72 11.42 28.69 -1.99
CA LEU A 72 10.18 29.33 -1.51
C LEU A 72 10.27 30.86 -1.59
N ALA A 73 11.43 31.44 -1.31
CA ALA A 73 11.66 32.87 -1.48
C ALA A 73 11.51 33.30 -2.96
N GLY A 74 11.96 32.47 -3.90
CA GLY A 74 11.77 32.69 -5.34
C GLY A 74 10.32 32.56 -5.80
N VAL A 75 9.58 31.60 -5.24
CA VAL A 75 8.13 31.45 -5.47
C VAL A 75 7.41 32.71 -5.00
N ALA A 76 7.65 33.12 -3.75
CA ALA A 76 7.04 34.32 -3.19
C ALA A 76 7.37 35.57 -4.01
N GLY A 77 8.64 35.72 -4.43
CA GLY A 77 9.07 36.80 -5.30
C GLY A 77 8.37 36.82 -6.66
N ALA A 78 8.24 35.66 -7.31
CA ALA A 78 7.58 35.58 -8.62
C ALA A 78 6.06 35.80 -8.56
N LEU A 79 5.38 35.28 -7.54
CA LEU A 79 3.94 35.54 -7.33
C LEU A 79 3.69 37.02 -7.03
N TRP A 80 4.57 37.62 -6.23
CA TRP A 80 4.47 39.04 -5.89
C TRP A 80 4.70 39.93 -7.12
N LEU A 81 5.74 39.64 -7.93
CA LEU A 81 6.03 40.39 -9.17
C LEU A 81 4.93 40.24 -10.23
N THR A 82 4.28 39.09 -10.30
CA THR A 82 3.25 38.80 -11.31
C THR A 82 1.82 39.07 -10.83
N GLY A 83 1.65 39.55 -9.59
CA GLY A 83 0.36 39.87 -8.99
C GLY A 83 -0.58 38.68 -8.82
N THR A 84 -0.08 37.45 -8.80
CA THR A 84 -0.92 36.25 -8.69
C THR A 84 -1.22 35.87 -7.24
N THR A 85 -2.45 35.41 -7.02
CA THR A 85 -2.90 34.98 -5.69
C THR A 85 -2.30 33.64 -5.31
N PHE A 86 -1.91 33.51 -4.04
CA PHE A 86 -1.52 32.22 -3.47
C PHE A 86 -2.73 31.30 -3.32
N ASN A 87 -2.84 30.30 -4.19
CA ASN A 87 -3.92 29.32 -4.24
C ASN A 87 -3.38 27.88 -4.20
N ILE A 88 -4.28 26.88 -4.20
CA ILE A 88 -3.90 25.44 -4.19
C ILE A 88 -2.96 25.10 -5.35
N GLN A 89 -3.19 25.68 -6.54
CA GLN A 89 -2.37 25.43 -7.73
C GLN A 89 -0.94 25.99 -7.56
N SER A 90 -0.80 27.16 -6.93
CA SER A 90 0.50 27.72 -6.55
C SER A 90 1.24 26.83 -5.54
N PHE A 91 0.50 26.21 -4.61
CA PHE A 91 1.04 25.29 -3.62
C PHE A 91 1.55 23.98 -4.26
N LEU A 92 0.84 23.45 -5.24
CA LEU A 92 1.33 22.32 -6.04
C LEU A 92 2.63 22.67 -6.76
N GLY A 93 2.77 23.92 -7.23
CA GLY A 93 4.02 24.42 -7.82
C GLY A 93 5.19 24.47 -6.83
N ILE A 94 4.92 24.82 -5.58
CA ILE A 94 5.90 24.75 -4.49
C ILE A 94 6.41 23.33 -4.28
N ILE A 95 5.50 22.35 -4.22
CA ILE A 95 5.86 20.94 -4.04
C ILE A 95 6.74 20.45 -5.20
N PHE A 96 6.32 20.76 -6.43
CA PHE A 96 7.08 20.38 -7.62
C PHE A 96 8.49 20.99 -7.63
N MET A 97 8.59 22.29 -7.34
CA MET A 97 9.88 22.97 -7.25
C MET A 97 10.77 22.40 -6.15
N ALA A 98 10.21 22.08 -4.97
CA ALA A 98 10.97 21.50 -3.87
C ALA A 98 11.65 20.18 -4.27
N GLY A 99 10.95 19.31 -5.02
CA GLY A 99 11.53 18.05 -5.52
C GLY A 99 12.69 18.28 -6.48
N VAL A 100 12.54 19.20 -7.42
CA VAL A 100 13.60 19.55 -8.39
C VAL A 100 14.80 20.20 -7.68
N ALA A 101 14.57 21.10 -6.73
CA ALA A 101 15.61 21.76 -5.95
C ALA A 101 16.41 20.76 -5.09
N VAL A 102 15.74 19.78 -4.48
CA VAL A 102 16.38 18.70 -3.73
C VAL A 102 17.22 17.82 -4.66
N SER A 103 16.69 17.41 -5.82
CA SER A 103 17.42 16.61 -6.81
C SER A 103 18.72 17.28 -7.26
N ASN A 104 18.67 18.58 -7.56
CA ASN A 104 19.84 19.36 -7.91
C ASN A 104 20.86 19.42 -6.77
N GLY A 105 20.41 19.53 -5.52
CA GLY A 105 21.27 19.51 -4.33
C GLY A 105 21.92 18.15 -4.07
N ILE A 106 21.20 17.04 -4.28
CA ILE A 106 21.73 15.66 -4.16
C ILE A 106 22.94 15.49 -5.08
N LEU A 107 22.80 15.86 -6.35
CA LEU A 107 23.88 15.69 -7.35
C LEU A 107 25.14 16.47 -7.00
N ILE A 108 25.01 17.69 -6.46
CA ILE A 108 26.17 18.48 -6.03
C ILE A 108 26.87 17.80 -4.86
N VAL A 109 26.12 17.43 -3.82
CA VAL A 109 26.70 16.85 -2.61
C VAL A 109 27.33 15.48 -2.88
N GLU A 110 26.68 14.63 -3.68
CA GLU A 110 27.18 13.31 -4.04
C GLU A 110 28.51 13.40 -4.81
N PHE A 111 28.60 14.28 -5.80
CA PHE A 111 29.84 14.45 -6.58
C PHE A 111 30.99 15.01 -5.75
N VAL A 112 30.70 15.99 -4.89
CA VAL A 112 31.68 16.50 -3.93
C VAL A 112 32.13 15.38 -2.97
N ASN A 113 31.21 14.51 -2.55
CA ASN A 113 31.52 13.39 -1.66
C ASN A 113 32.40 12.34 -2.34
N ILE A 114 32.12 11.99 -3.59
CA ILE A 114 32.95 11.09 -4.42
C ILE A 114 34.36 11.67 -4.55
N LYS A 115 34.49 12.93 -4.99
CA LYS A 115 35.79 13.60 -5.14
C LYS A 115 36.57 13.72 -3.82
N TYR A 116 35.87 13.95 -2.70
CA TYR A 116 36.49 14.09 -1.39
C TYR A 116 36.89 12.74 -0.75
N ARG A 117 36.02 11.73 -0.84
CA ARG A 117 36.18 10.45 -0.13
C ARG A 117 36.84 9.36 -0.97
N GLU A 118 36.51 9.26 -2.24
CA GLU A 118 37.02 8.20 -3.13
C GLU A 118 38.32 8.63 -3.82
N GLU A 119 38.42 9.90 -4.23
CA GLU A 119 39.62 10.43 -4.90
C GLU A 119 40.59 11.16 -3.95
N HIS A 120 40.31 11.18 -2.65
CA HIS A 120 41.13 11.79 -1.58
C HIS A 120 41.59 13.24 -1.85
N MET A 121 40.83 13.98 -2.65
CA MET A 121 41.15 15.36 -3.00
C MET A 121 40.91 16.29 -1.79
N PRO A 122 41.73 17.33 -1.59
CA PRO A 122 41.49 18.31 -0.53
C PRO A 122 40.09 18.95 -0.69
N LEU A 123 39.38 19.13 0.43
CA LEU A 123 37.98 19.54 0.49
C LEU A 123 37.64 20.75 -0.39
N ARG A 124 38.56 21.72 -0.50
CA ARG A 124 38.34 22.93 -1.29
C ARG A 124 38.35 22.64 -2.79
N ASP A 125 39.27 21.80 -3.24
CA ASP A 125 39.43 21.47 -4.67
C ASP A 125 38.32 20.49 -5.09
N ALA A 126 37.95 19.54 -4.22
CA ALA A 126 36.81 18.64 -4.44
C ALA A 126 35.48 19.38 -4.63
N ILE A 127 35.27 20.47 -3.87
CA ILE A 127 34.07 21.31 -3.97
C ILE A 127 34.06 22.10 -5.28
N VAL A 128 35.19 22.73 -5.64
CA VAL A 128 35.28 23.53 -6.87
C VAL A 128 35.08 22.63 -8.09
N GLU A 129 35.80 21.51 -8.15
CA GLU A 129 35.73 20.59 -9.28
C GLU A 129 34.35 19.92 -9.38
N GLY A 130 33.81 19.42 -8.26
CA GLY A 130 32.49 18.79 -8.21
C GLY A 130 31.36 19.73 -8.63
N THR A 131 31.44 21.02 -8.26
CA THR A 131 30.43 22.02 -8.63
C THR A 131 30.59 22.46 -10.09
N SER A 132 31.82 22.62 -10.59
CA SER A 132 32.09 23.04 -11.97
C SER A 132 31.60 22.04 -13.01
N PHE A 133 31.74 20.73 -12.79
CA PHE A 133 31.24 19.71 -13.73
C PHE A 133 29.72 19.65 -13.80
N ARG A 134 29.01 20.04 -12.74
CA ARG A 134 27.54 19.96 -12.66
C ARG A 134 26.81 21.24 -13.02
N LEU A 135 27.51 22.37 -13.07
CA LEU A 135 26.93 23.66 -13.45
C LEU A 135 26.19 23.60 -14.79
N ARG A 136 26.80 23.01 -15.83
CA ARG A 136 26.21 22.95 -17.17
C ARG A 136 24.93 22.07 -17.20
N PRO A 137 24.94 20.82 -16.69
CA PRO A 137 23.72 20.01 -16.61
C PRO A 137 22.59 20.63 -15.77
N ILE A 138 22.89 21.22 -14.62
CA ILE A 138 21.87 21.81 -13.73
C ILE A 138 21.19 23.01 -14.38
N LEU A 139 21.97 23.87 -15.04
CA LEU A 139 21.40 24.98 -15.81
C LEU A 139 20.57 24.47 -17.00
N MET A 140 21.05 23.47 -17.72
CA MET A 140 20.31 22.88 -18.84
C MET A 140 18.92 22.37 -18.42
N THR A 141 18.84 21.57 -17.34
CA THR A 141 17.56 21.03 -16.86
C THR A 141 16.63 22.11 -16.33
N SER A 142 17.20 23.09 -15.59
CA SER A 142 16.43 24.21 -15.04
C SER A 142 15.85 25.09 -16.14
N PHE A 143 16.65 25.46 -17.15
CA PHE A 143 16.17 26.24 -18.30
C PHE A 143 15.16 25.47 -19.15
N ALA A 144 15.38 24.18 -19.38
CA ALA A 144 14.41 23.35 -20.11
C ALA A 144 13.05 23.33 -19.41
N ALA A 145 13.02 23.14 -18.09
CA ALA A 145 11.79 23.18 -17.30
C ALA A 145 11.12 24.56 -17.33
N MET A 146 11.89 25.64 -17.21
CA MET A 146 11.36 27.00 -17.28
C MET A 146 10.75 27.32 -18.64
N LEU A 147 11.46 27.00 -19.73
CA LEU A 147 10.99 27.24 -21.10
C LEU A 147 9.76 26.39 -21.42
N ALA A 148 9.68 25.15 -20.91
CA ALA A 148 8.52 24.29 -21.07
C ALA A 148 7.26 24.85 -20.38
N LEU A 149 7.42 25.48 -19.21
CA LEU A 149 6.31 26.06 -18.45
C LEU A 149 6.01 27.52 -18.80
N LEU A 150 6.87 28.17 -19.60
CA LEU A 150 6.74 29.56 -20.01
C LEU A 150 5.41 29.88 -20.71
N PRO A 151 4.92 29.12 -21.73
CA PRO A 151 3.64 29.42 -22.38
C PRO A 151 2.45 29.29 -21.43
N MET A 152 2.51 28.32 -20.50
CA MET A 152 1.52 28.12 -19.45
C MET A 152 1.51 29.26 -18.42
N ALA A 153 2.68 29.84 -18.12
CA ALA A 153 2.80 30.99 -17.22
C ALA A 153 2.24 32.29 -17.81
N ILE A 154 2.29 32.44 -19.14
CA ILE A 154 1.70 33.57 -19.87
C ILE A 154 0.18 33.41 -20.00
N GLY A 155 -0.35 32.18 -19.91
CA GLY A 155 -1.78 31.91 -19.92
C GLY A 155 -2.39 31.89 -21.33
N VAL A 156 -1.61 31.51 -22.34
CA VAL A 156 -2.07 31.44 -23.73
C VAL A 156 -2.93 30.18 -23.93
N GLY A 157 -4.26 30.34 -24.02
CA GLY A 157 -5.21 29.25 -24.36
C GLY A 157 -6.44 29.17 -23.45
N HIS A 158 -7.53 28.60 -23.97
CA HIS A 158 -8.79 28.41 -23.22
C HIS A 158 -8.57 27.42 -22.05
N GLY A 159 -8.90 27.83 -20.82
CA GLY A 159 -8.72 27.01 -19.62
C GLY A 159 -7.34 27.09 -18.95
N ALA A 160 -6.40 27.88 -19.48
CA ALA A 160 -5.07 28.03 -18.88
C ALA A 160 -5.08 28.84 -17.56
N GLU A 161 -6.11 29.66 -17.32
CA GLU A 161 -6.21 30.57 -16.16
C GLU A 161 -6.11 29.85 -14.81
N ALA A 162 -6.65 28.64 -14.69
CA ALA A 162 -6.54 27.83 -13.47
C ALA A 162 -5.10 27.39 -13.17
N ASN A 163 -4.28 27.26 -14.21
CA ASN A 163 -2.95 26.64 -14.21
C ASN A 163 -1.81 27.67 -14.27
N VAL A 164 -2.12 28.93 -14.56
CA VAL A 164 -1.15 30.05 -14.57
C VAL A 164 -0.40 30.21 -13.24
N PRO A 165 -1.05 30.16 -12.06
CA PRO A 165 -0.36 30.32 -10.78
C PRO A 165 0.63 29.18 -10.47
N LEU A 166 0.31 27.96 -10.91
CA LEU A 166 1.19 26.79 -10.82
C LEU A 166 2.49 27.02 -11.60
N ALA A 167 2.38 27.40 -12.89
CA ALA A 167 3.54 27.61 -13.75
C ALA A 167 4.44 28.77 -13.26
N ARG A 168 3.84 29.89 -12.82
CA ARG A 168 4.59 31.04 -12.28
C ARG A 168 5.32 30.70 -10.98
N ALA A 169 4.71 29.91 -10.10
CA ALA A 169 5.36 29.44 -8.87
C ALA A 169 6.60 28.60 -9.21
N VAL A 170 6.47 27.64 -10.12
CA VAL A 170 7.58 26.75 -10.50
C VAL A 170 8.72 27.53 -11.14
N ILE A 171 8.44 28.41 -12.11
CA ILE A 171 9.49 29.19 -12.79
C ILE A 171 10.24 30.08 -11.79
N GLY A 172 9.53 30.81 -10.94
CA GLY A 172 10.12 31.67 -9.93
C GLY A 172 10.98 30.92 -8.91
N GLY A 173 10.45 29.80 -8.42
CA GLY A 173 11.15 28.97 -7.46
C GLY A 173 12.37 28.27 -8.06
N LEU A 174 12.29 27.76 -9.30
CA LEU A 174 13.43 27.15 -9.98
C LEU A 174 14.53 28.17 -10.31
N LEU A 175 14.17 29.39 -10.73
CA LEU A 175 15.15 30.42 -11.06
C LEU A 175 16.01 30.76 -9.84
N VAL A 176 15.37 31.04 -8.72
CA VAL A 176 16.07 31.41 -7.49
C VAL A 176 16.74 30.19 -6.85
N SER A 177 16.08 29.04 -6.78
CA SER A 177 16.67 27.84 -6.15
C SER A 177 17.87 27.30 -6.94
N SER A 178 17.83 27.24 -8.26
CA SER A 178 18.96 26.75 -9.06
C SER A 178 20.16 27.70 -9.00
N LEU A 179 19.93 29.02 -8.99
CA LEU A 179 21.00 30.00 -8.81
C LEU A 179 21.58 29.95 -7.39
N LEU A 180 20.75 30.01 -6.35
CA LEU A 180 21.24 30.01 -4.96
C LEU A 180 21.83 28.67 -4.53
N SER A 181 21.26 27.54 -4.94
CA SER A 181 21.77 26.21 -4.56
C SER A 181 23.21 26.00 -5.03
N LEU A 182 23.56 26.51 -6.22
CA LEU A 182 24.91 26.42 -6.77
C LEU A 182 25.97 27.13 -5.91
N PHE A 183 25.60 28.19 -5.20
CA PHE A 183 26.53 28.90 -4.30
C PHE A 183 26.39 28.46 -2.85
N VAL A 184 25.16 28.34 -2.36
CA VAL A 184 24.85 28.10 -0.95
C VAL A 184 25.18 26.67 -0.54
N VAL A 185 24.89 25.66 -1.38
CA VAL A 185 25.16 24.25 -1.03
C VAL A 185 26.67 23.98 -0.89
N PRO A 186 27.55 24.38 -1.84
CA PRO A 186 29.00 24.27 -1.66
C PRO A 186 29.56 25.02 -0.45
N CYS A 187 29.10 26.26 -0.21
CA CYS A 187 29.57 27.06 0.93
C CYS A 187 29.19 26.44 2.28
N LEU A 188 27.96 25.92 2.40
CA LEU A 188 27.51 25.24 3.61
C LEU A 188 28.24 23.92 3.80
N TYR A 189 28.39 23.12 2.74
CA TYR A 189 29.15 21.87 2.78
C TYR A 189 30.59 22.12 3.26
N TYR A 190 31.27 23.14 2.73
CA TYR A 190 32.59 23.54 3.18
C TYR A 190 32.62 23.93 4.67
N SER A 191 31.66 24.75 5.13
CA SER A 191 31.60 25.22 6.52
C SER A 191 31.36 24.07 7.52
N PHE A 192 30.43 23.17 7.21
CA PHE A 192 30.10 22.03 8.07
C PHE A 192 31.27 21.03 8.15
N ASN A 193 31.90 20.70 7.03
CA ASN A 193 32.99 19.71 7.01
C ASN A 193 34.32 20.29 7.54
N ARG A 194 34.57 21.60 7.37
CA ARG A 194 35.70 22.31 8.01
C ARG A 194 35.56 22.35 9.54
N ARG A 195 34.34 22.54 10.06
CA ARG A 195 34.06 22.53 11.50
C ARG A 195 34.27 21.14 12.11
N GLN A 196 33.93 20.05 11.42
CA GLN A 196 34.22 18.69 11.91
C GLN A 196 35.73 18.41 12.00
N LYS A 197 36.55 18.90 11.06
CA LYS A 197 38.00 18.75 11.11
C LYS A 197 38.65 19.57 12.24
N SER A 198 38.06 20.70 12.62
CA SER A 198 38.50 21.56 13.73
C SER A 198 37.97 21.13 15.11
N ARG A 199 36.91 20.32 15.17
CA ARG A 199 36.33 19.75 16.41
C ARG A 199 36.76 18.29 16.66
N ARG A 200 37.87 17.86 16.06
CA ARG A 200 38.54 16.60 16.40
C ARG A 200 39.53 16.82 17.56
N ASN A 201 39.06 17.52 18.59
CA ASN A 201 39.51 17.46 19.98
C ASN A 201 38.40 18.11 20.82
N ASP A 202 37.88 17.38 21.80
CA ASP A 202 36.80 17.71 22.73
C ASP A 202 35.37 17.86 22.17
N GLY A 203 34.72 16.71 22.04
CA GLY A 203 33.26 16.57 22.03
C GLY A 203 32.92 15.17 22.52
N SER A 204 32.70 15.04 23.82
CA SER A 204 32.38 13.79 24.53
C SER A 204 31.46 12.85 23.74
N PRO A 205 31.77 11.55 23.62
CA PRO A 205 30.92 10.55 22.95
C PRO A 205 29.58 10.30 23.67
N ALA A 206 29.34 10.94 24.82
CA ALA A 206 28.15 10.75 25.64
C ALA A 206 26.82 11.11 24.93
N ALA A 207 26.76 12.12 24.08
CA ALA A 207 25.49 12.51 23.42
C ALA A 207 25.09 11.55 22.29
N ALA A 208 26.07 11.02 21.55
CA ALA A 208 25.84 9.99 20.53
C ALA A 208 25.55 8.63 21.19
N ILE A 209 26.22 8.31 22.30
CA ILE A 209 25.95 7.09 23.07
C ILE A 209 24.58 7.15 23.74
N VAL A 210 24.12 8.31 24.25
CA VAL A 210 22.78 8.44 24.84
C VAL A 210 21.67 8.39 23.78
N ALA A 211 21.86 8.96 22.60
CA ALA A 211 20.89 8.83 21.50
C ALA A 211 20.82 7.41 20.92
N ILE A 212 21.97 6.73 20.81
CA ILE A 212 22.03 5.32 20.40
C ILE A 212 21.48 4.40 21.51
N ALA A 213 21.74 4.69 22.79
CA ALA A 213 21.23 3.93 23.93
C ALA A 213 19.72 4.10 24.12
N VAL A 214 19.16 5.30 23.90
CA VAL A 214 17.71 5.53 23.93
C VAL A 214 17.03 4.84 22.74
N PHE A 215 17.68 4.77 21.58
CA PHE A 215 17.18 4.06 20.41
C PHE A 215 17.29 2.53 20.54
N THR A 216 18.34 1.99 21.17
CA THR A 216 18.46 0.55 21.45
C THR A 216 17.58 0.10 22.61
N MET A 217 17.37 0.94 23.63
CA MET A 217 16.54 0.62 24.80
C MET A 217 15.04 0.62 24.48
N PHE A 218 14.60 1.35 23.45
CA PHE A 218 13.22 1.30 22.95
C PHE A 218 12.99 0.28 21.83
N TRP A 219 14.05 -0.34 21.28
CA TRP A 219 13.94 -1.30 20.17
C TRP A 219 14.35 -2.74 20.53
N HIS A 220 14.88 -2.99 21.72
CA HIS A 220 15.14 -4.37 22.19
C HIS A 220 13.85 -5.05 22.66
N GLY A 221 13.04 -5.50 21.70
CA GLY A 221 12.38 -6.79 21.85
C GLY A 221 13.45 -7.89 21.95
N PRO A 222 13.17 -9.03 22.61
CA PRO A 222 14.16 -10.10 22.77
C PRO A 222 14.63 -10.53 21.38
N ALA A 223 15.88 -10.20 21.07
CA ALA A 223 16.59 -10.84 19.98
C ALA A 223 16.92 -12.23 20.49
N ASP A 224 15.97 -13.15 20.32
CA ASP A 224 16.27 -14.57 20.36
C ASP A 224 17.49 -14.77 19.46
N ALA A 225 18.58 -15.23 20.05
CA ALA A 225 19.73 -15.67 19.31
C ALA A 225 19.25 -16.84 18.45
N ASP A 226 18.90 -16.54 17.19
CA ASP A 226 18.50 -17.52 16.18
C ASP A 226 19.67 -18.46 15.93
N GLU A 227 19.74 -19.49 16.76
CA GLU A 227 20.52 -20.68 16.54
C GLU A 227 20.08 -21.26 15.19
N ILE A 228 21.03 -21.42 14.27
CA ILE A 228 20.75 -21.94 12.93
C ILE A 228 20.32 -23.40 13.07
N ARG A 229 19.02 -23.65 13.17
CA ARG A 229 18.45 -24.98 13.32
C ARG A 229 18.16 -25.58 11.95
N PRO A 230 18.40 -26.90 11.76
CA PRO A 230 17.92 -27.59 10.57
C PRO A 230 16.39 -27.57 10.60
N ILE A 231 15.78 -27.11 9.50
CA ILE A 231 14.32 -27.03 9.42
C ILE A 231 13.74 -28.42 9.17
N ARG A 232 12.70 -28.80 9.93
CA ARG A 232 11.92 -30.02 9.70
C ARG A 232 10.63 -29.70 8.95
N LEU A 233 10.06 -30.70 8.29
CA LEU A 233 8.80 -30.54 7.56
C LEU A 233 7.65 -30.02 8.45
N PRO A 234 7.40 -30.55 9.66
CA PRO A 234 6.32 -30.03 10.50
C PRO A 234 6.49 -28.56 10.85
N ASP A 235 7.73 -28.15 11.16
CA ASP A 235 8.04 -26.76 11.50
C ASP A 235 7.77 -25.85 10.29
N ALA A 236 8.23 -26.23 9.10
CA ALA A 236 7.98 -25.48 7.87
C ALA A 236 6.48 -25.31 7.56
N LEU A 237 5.67 -26.34 7.82
CA LEU A 237 4.22 -26.29 7.61
C LEU A 237 3.51 -25.40 8.65
N VAL A 238 3.94 -25.45 9.92
CA VAL A 238 3.41 -24.56 10.97
C VAL A 238 3.73 -23.10 10.64
N TYR A 239 4.97 -22.81 10.25
CA TYR A 239 5.36 -21.46 9.84
C TYR A 239 4.57 -20.98 8.63
N ALA A 240 4.42 -21.81 7.59
CA ALA A 240 3.60 -21.46 6.43
C ALA A 240 2.14 -21.18 6.84
N LYS A 241 1.52 -22.03 7.65
CA LYS A 241 0.13 -21.82 8.10
C LYS A 241 -0.07 -20.50 8.84
N GLU A 242 0.87 -20.10 9.69
CA GLU A 242 0.74 -18.92 10.54
C GLU A 242 1.14 -17.62 9.86
N HIS A 243 2.13 -17.67 8.95
CA HIS A 243 2.80 -16.48 8.44
C HIS A 243 2.61 -16.25 6.94
N TYR A 244 1.86 -17.12 6.23
CA TYR A 244 1.61 -16.91 4.80
C TYR A 244 0.81 -15.61 4.57
N PRO A 245 1.35 -14.65 3.79
CA PRO A 245 0.72 -13.34 3.61
C PRO A 245 -0.72 -13.40 3.08
N GLU A 246 -1.02 -14.34 2.18
CA GLU A 246 -2.36 -14.47 1.60
C GLU A 246 -3.40 -14.99 2.61
N ILE A 247 -2.98 -15.81 3.58
CA ILE A 247 -3.87 -16.25 4.67
C ILE A 247 -4.21 -15.06 5.58
N ALA A 248 -3.23 -14.21 5.89
CA ALA A 248 -3.45 -13.00 6.67
C ALA A 248 -4.38 -12.00 5.93
N ALA A 249 -4.20 -11.86 4.61
CA ALA A 249 -5.09 -11.07 3.77
C ALA A 249 -6.53 -11.63 3.76
N ALA A 250 -6.69 -12.94 3.58
CA ALA A 250 -8.00 -13.60 3.63
C ALA A 250 -8.68 -13.44 5.00
N GLN A 251 -7.94 -13.52 6.10
CA GLN A 251 -8.48 -13.24 7.44
C GLN A 251 -8.96 -11.79 7.57
N SER A 252 -8.25 -10.83 6.98
CA SER A 252 -8.70 -9.43 7.00
C SER A 252 -9.99 -9.21 6.18
N GLN A 253 -10.16 -9.94 5.08
CA GLN A 253 -11.39 -9.93 4.28
C GLN A 253 -12.57 -10.53 5.04
N LEU A 254 -12.36 -11.64 5.76
CA LEU A 254 -13.40 -12.22 6.62
C LEU A 254 -13.87 -11.23 7.69
N ARG A 255 -12.94 -10.51 8.36
CA ARG A 255 -13.31 -9.46 9.32
C ARG A 255 -14.07 -8.31 8.67
N ALA A 256 -13.73 -7.95 7.44
CA ALA A 256 -14.47 -6.94 6.69
C ALA A 256 -15.90 -7.40 6.36
N GLN A 257 -16.08 -8.68 6.01
CA GLN A 257 -17.40 -9.27 5.80
C GLN A 257 -18.22 -9.38 7.09
N ASP A 258 -17.59 -9.70 8.23
CA ASP A 258 -18.26 -9.68 9.53
C ASP A 258 -18.83 -8.28 9.84
N ALA A 259 -18.02 -7.23 9.61
CA ALA A 259 -18.47 -5.85 9.76
C ALA A 259 -19.55 -5.45 8.75
N ALA A 260 -19.52 -5.99 7.53
CA ALA A 260 -20.58 -5.77 6.53
C ALA A 260 -21.91 -6.39 6.97
N ILE A 261 -21.89 -7.61 7.55
CA ILE A 261 -23.09 -8.24 8.11
C ILE A 261 -23.64 -7.41 9.27
N GLU A 262 -22.79 -6.93 10.18
CA GLU A 262 -23.18 -6.05 11.28
C GLU A 262 -23.80 -4.74 10.75
N SER A 263 -23.23 -4.16 9.70
CA SER A 263 -23.77 -2.97 9.03
C SER A 263 -25.16 -3.20 8.42
N GLU A 264 -25.42 -4.36 7.82
CA GLU A 264 -26.75 -4.71 7.29
C GLU A 264 -27.74 -5.00 8.41
N GLN A 265 -27.29 -5.59 9.53
CA GLN A 265 -28.12 -5.78 10.73
C GLN A 265 -28.52 -4.44 11.35
N ALA A 266 -27.65 -3.44 11.34
CA ALA A 266 -27.95 -2.09 11.81
C ALA A 266 -29.06 -1.41 10.99
N ALA A 267 -29.36 -1.86 9.77
CA ALA A 267 -30.48 -1.36 8.97
C ALA A 267 -31.86 -1.76 9.53
N LEU A 268 -31.92 -2.75 10.42
CA LEU A 268 -33.13 -3.13 11.17
C LEU A 268 -33.39 -2.20 12.37
N LEU A 269 -32.36 -1.47 12.81
CA LEU A 269 -32.45 -0.54 13.94
C LEU A 269 -32.93 0.85 13.47
N PRO A 270 -33.62 1.61 14.33
CA PRO A 270 -33.99 2.98 14.00
C PRO A 270 -32.74 3.85 13.84
N GLN A 271 -32.65 4.55 12.70
CA GLN A 271 -31.57 5.46 12.39
C GLN A 271 -31.92 6.84 12.94
N ILE A 272 -31.18 7.28 13.96
CA ILE A 272 -31.37 8.58 14.61
C ILE A 272 -30.24 9.51 14.17
N TYR A 273 -30.58 10.62 13.53
CA TYR A 273 -29.61 11.60 13.09
C TYR A 273 -30.10 13.02 13.36
N ALA A 274 -29.16 13.90 13.69
CA ALA A 274 -29.42 15.32 13.83
C ALA A 274 -29.06 16.03 12.53
N GLU A 275 -29.98 16.82 12.01
CA GLU A 275 -29.83 17.63 10.83
C GLU A 275 -29.92 19.11 11.22
N ALA A 276 -29.02 19.91 10.68
CA ALA A 276 -29.08 21.36 10.77
C ALA A 276 -28.81 21.94 9.39
N ALA A 277 -29.78 22.67 8.86
CA ALA A 277 -29.68 23.30 7.56
C ALA A 277 -30.01 24.78 7.68
N ASP A 278 -29.19 25.65 7.09
CA ASP A 278 -29.52 27.06 6.88
C ASP A 278 -29.78 27.24 5.40
N SER A 279 -31.01 27.62 5.06
CA SER A 279 -31.46 27.80 3.69
C SER A 279 -31.76 29.27 3.44
N SER A 280 -31.24 29.81 2.35
CA SER A 280 -31.51 31.18 1.90
C SER A 280 -31.81 31.17 0.40
N GLY A 281 -32.98 31.67 0.01
CA GLY A 281 -33.40 31.68 -1.39
C GLY A 281 -34.55 32.64 -1.64
N PHE A 282 -34.70 33.04 -2.90
CA PHE A 282 -35.85 33.83 -3.33
C PHE A 282 -37.05 32.90 -3.57
N SER A 283 -38.12 33.10 -2.81
CA SER A 283 -39.38 32.37 -2.96
C SER A 283 -40.39 33.29 -3.67
N GLY A 284 -40.74 32.96 -4.91
CA GLY A 284 -41.88 33.58 -5.59
C GLY A 284 -43.14 32.76 -5.35
N SER A 285 -44.30 33.43 -5.23
CA SER A 285 -45.63 32.80 -5.12
C SER A 285 -46.04 31.94 -6.33
N TYR A 286 -45.16 31.78 -7.32
CA TYR A 286 -45.36 30.99 -8.55
C TYR A 286 -44.32 29.86 -8.73
N ALA A 287 -43.63 29.45 -7.66
CA ALA A 287 -42.61 28.39 -7.72
C ALA A 287 -43.13 27.04 -8.27
N GLY A 288 -44.44 26.78 -8.21
CA GLY A 288 -45.07 25.61 -8.83
C GLY A 288 -45.15 25.63 -10.36
N LEU A 289 -44.91 26.77 -11.02
CA LEU A 289 -45.02 26.95 -12.48
C LEU A 289 -43.68 27.23 -13.18
N GLY A 290 -42.55 27.18 -12.44
CA GLY A 290 -41.21 27.36 -13.03
C GLY A 290 -40.88 28.79 -13.51
N LEU A 291 -41.78 29.76 -13.32
CA LEU A 291 -41.55 31.17 -13.65
C LEU A 291 -40.94 31.90 -12.45
N THR A 292 -39.62 32.05 -12.44
CA THR A 292 -38.91 32.87 -11.45
C THR A 292 -38.61 34.27 -12.04
N GLY A 293 -38.81 35.34 -11.27
CA GLY A 293 -38.39 36.70 -11.66
C GLY A 293 -39.48 37.77 -11.86
N ILE A 294 -40.76 37.48 -11.61
CA ILE A 294 -41.81 38.52 -11.66
C ILE A 294 -41.87 39.23 -10.30
N SER A 295 -41.86 40.57 -10.33
CA SER A 295 -41.84 41.48 -9.18
C SER A 295 -42.70 41.02 -7.99
N GLY A 296 -42.06 40.80 -6.84
CA GLY A 296 -42.70 40.38 -5.59
C GLY A 296 -42.15 39.11 -4.93
N SER A 297 -41.00 38.56 -5.35
CA SER A 297 -40.42 37.38 -4.70
C SER A 297 -39.91 37.71 -3.29
N ALA A 298 -40.53 37.08 -2.28
CA ALA A 298 -40.10 37.20 -0.90
C ALA A 298 -38.78 36.46 -0.70
N PHE A 299 -37.74 37.18 -0.29
CA PHE A 299 -36.50 36.56 0.16
C PHE A 299 -36.80 35.77 1.43
N ARG A 300 -36.72 34.43 1.36
CA ARG A 300 -36.85 33.56 2.53
C ARG A 300 -35.47 33.17 3.01
N LYS A 301 -35.25 33.36 4.30
CA LYS A 301 -34.11 32.81 5.04
C LYS A 301 -34.69 32.02 6.20
N GLY A 302 -34.28 30.76 6.32
CA GLY A 302 -34.75 29.87 7.36
C GLY A 302 -33.66 28.90 7.78
N ALA A 303 -33.36 28.92 9.07
CA ALA A 303 -32.53 27.92 9.71
C ALA A 303 -33.45 26.86 10.30
N THR A 304 -33.19 25.60 9.96
CA THR A 304 -33.85 24.43 10.51
C THR A 304 -32.84 23.60 11.28
N GLY A 305 -33.24 23.10 12.44
CA GLY A 305 -32.50 22.10 13.19
C GLY A 305 -33.48 21.03 13.65
N SER A 306 -33.33 19.80 13.18
CA SER A 306 -34.20 18.68 13.55
C SER A 306 -33.41 17.45 13.96
N VAL A 307 -33.95 16.71 14.91
CA VAL A 307 -33.56 15.32 15.15
C VAL A 307 -34.56 14.47 14.38
N ASN A 308 -34.06 13.71 13.42
CA ASN A 308 -34.84 12.81 12.59
C ASN A 308 -34.57 11.37 13.03
N VAL A 309 -35.64 10.58 13.05
CA VAL A 309 -35.64 9.15 13.26
C VAL A 309 -36.27 8.53 12.04
N GLU A 310 -35.54 7.66 11.35
CA GLU A 310 -36.06 6.86 10.23
C GLU A 310 -35.94 5.39 10.60
N GLN A 311 -37.04 4.65 10.46
CA GLN A 311 -37.07 3.22 10.72
C GLN A 311 -37.82 2.49 9.61
N ASN A 312 -37.20 1.47 9.05
CA ASN A 312 -37.93 0.49 8.25
C ASN A 312 -38.77 -0.36 9.20
N ILE A 313 -40.09 -0.14 9.22
CA ILE A 313 -41.02 -0.88 10.09
C ILE A 313 -41.19 -2.30 9.56
N TYR A 314 -41.37 -2.43 8.24
CA TYR A 314 -41.53 -3.72 7.59
C TYR A 314 -41.16 -3.61 6.10
N ASP A 315 -40.37 -4.56 5.61
CA ASP A 315 -39.86 -4.58 4.24
C ASP A 315 -40.02 -5.94 3.56
N PHE A 316 -40.92 -6.78 4.09
CA PHE A 316 -41.30 -8.09 3.54
C PHE A 316 -40.11 -9.02 3.26
N GLY A 317 -39.05 -8.93 4.08
CA GLY A 317 -37.89 -9.81 4.01
C GLY A 317 -36.75 -9.29 3.12
N ARG A 318 -36.84 -8.05 2.63
CA ARG A 318 -35.78 -7.44 1.80
C ARG A 318 -34.45 -7.29 2.56
N THR A 319 -34.48 -6.86 3.82
CA THR A 319 -33.29 -6.75 4.66
C THR A 319 -32.82 -8.13 5.12
N SER A 320 -33.73 -9.08 5.41
CA SER A 320 -33.32 -10.43 5.78
C SER A 320 -32.61 -11.16 4.64
N SER A 321 -33.11 -11.08 3.41
CA SER A 321 -32.44 -11.68 2.24
C SER A 321 -31.08 -11.03 1.96
N ARG A 322 -30.91 -9.72 2.22
CA ARG A 322 -29.58 -9.07 2.15
C ARG A 322 -28.62 -9.59 3.20
N ILE A 323 -29.09 -9.78 4.44
CA ILE A 323 -28.29 -10.36 5.52
C ILE A 323 -27.89 -11.81 5.18
N GLU A 324 -28.80 -12.62 4.64
CA GLU A 324 -28.49 -13.98 4.20
C GLU A 324 -27.50 -14.00 3.02
N ALA A 325 -27.63 -13.08 2.07
CA ALA A 325 -26.66 -12.93 0.98
C ALA A 325 -25.24 -12.58 1.49
N GLU A 326 -25.11 -11.65 2.44
CA GLU A 326 -23.80 -11.32 3.03
C GLU A 326 -23.23 -12.46 3.90
N LYS A 327 -24.09 -13.22 4.60
CA LYS A 327 -23.68 -14.45 5.32
C LYS A 327 -23.17 -15.52 4.35
N ALA A 328 -23.86 -15.73 3.24
CA ALA A 328 -23.42 -16.67 2.21
C ALA A 328 -22.12 -16.20 1.54
N ARG A 329 -21.95 -14.89 1.31
CA ARG A 329 -20.69 -14.29 0.84
C ARG A 329 -19.54 -14.52 1.82
N ARG A 330 -19.78 -14.39 3.13
CA ARG A 330 -18.79 -14.78 4.17
C ARG A 330 -18.40 -16.26 4.05
N GLY A 331 -19.36 -17.16 3.79
CA GLY A 331 -19.10 -18.58 3.55
C GLY A 331 -18.20 -18.85 2.34
N GLU A 332 -18.36 -18.10 1.24
CA GLU A 332 -17.47 -18.17 0.07
C GLU A 332 -16.03 -17.80 0.43
N PHE A 333 -15.84 -16.69 1.16
CA PHE A 333 -14.51 -16.28 1.62
C PHE A 333 -13.88 -17.28 2.60
N GLU A 334 -14.68 -17.93 3.46
CA GLU A 334 -14.20 -19.04 4.30
C GLU A 334 -13.72 -20.22 3.42
N GLY A 335 -14.42 -20.51 2.33
CA GLY A 335 -14.00 -21.51 1.35
C GLY A 335 -12.68 -21.14 0.64
N GLN A 336 -12.55 -19.90 0.17
CA GLN A 336 -11.31 -19.39 -0.41
C GLN A 336 -10.13 -19.50 0.57
N GLN A 337 -10.34 -19.16 1.84
CA GLN A 337 -9.30 -19.32 2.86
C GLN A 337 -8.83 -20.78 3.00
N ARG A 338 -9.74 -21.76 2.91
CA ARG A 338 -9.38 -23.19 2.95
C ARG A 338 -8.57 -23.62 1.73
N VAL A 339 -8.88 -23.09 0.54
CA VAL A 339 -8.12 -23.33 -0.70
C VAL A 339 -6.71 -22.75 -0.56
N LEU A 340 -6.60 -21.48 -0.15
CA LEU A 340 -5.31 -20.81 0.08
C LEU A 340 -4.46 -21.54 1.12
N LEU A 341 -5.06 -22.03 2.20
CA LEU A 341 -4.34 -22.82 3.21
C LEU A 341 -3.82 -24.14 2.62
N ALA A 342 -4.63 -24.85 1.82
CA ALA A 342 -4.20 -26.09 1.19
C ALA A 342 -3.06 -25.84 0.18
N ASP A 343 -3.14 -24.77 -0.61
CA ASP A 343 -2.09 -24.39 -1.56
C ASP A 343 -0.81 -23.95 -0.84
N ALA A 344 -0.90 -23.14 0.22
CA ALA A 344 0.26 -22.73 1.02
C ALA A 344 1.01 -23.94 1.59
N LEU A 345 0.29 -24.91 2.17
CA LEU A 345 0.88 -26.14 2.71
C LEU A 345 1.53 -26.99 1.59
N LYS A 346 0.86 -27.11 0.44
CA LYS A 346 1.38 -27.83 -0.72
C LYS A 346 2.67 -27.18 -1.27
N ILE A 347 2.68 -25.87 -1.43
CA ILE A 347 3.85 -25.11 -1.91
C ILE A 347 5.00 -25.22 -0.91
N ALA A 348 4.73 -25.05 0.38
CA ALA A 348 5.73 -25.18 1.44
C ALA A 348 6.34 -26.59 1.47
N SER A 349 5.52 -27.65 1.40
CA SER A 349 6.01 -29.03 1.35
C SER A 349 6.87 -29.30 0.11
N THR A 350 6.50 -28.74 -1.05
CA THR A 350 7.24 -28.92 -2.31
C THR A 350 8.61 -28.25 -2.23
N HIS A 351 8.67 -27.00 -1.80
CA HIS A 351 9.93 -26.28 -1.65
C HIS A 351 10.82 -26.84 -0.54
N TYR A 352 10.23 -27.43 0.51
CA TYR A 352 10.98 -28.17 1.51
C TYR A 352 11.71 -29.37 0.88
N VAL A 353 11.04 -30.15 0.02
CA VAL A 353 11.67 -31.27 -0.69
C VAL A 353 12.77 -30.80 -1.64
N GLU A 354 12.55 -29.67 -2.35
CA GLU A 354 13.59 -29.07 -3.20
C GLU A 354 14.84 -28.65 -2.39
N CYS A 355 14.64 -28.03 -1.23
CA CYS A 355 15.70 -27.65 -0.28
C CYS A 355 16.47 -28.89 0.19
N GLN A 356 15.77 -29.95 0.62
CA GLN A 356 16.38 -31.22 1.03
C GLN A 356 17.21 -31.86 -0.09
N ARG A 357 16.69 -31.85 -1.33
CA ARG A 357 17.39 -32.39 -2.51
C ARG A 357 18.65 -31.57 -2.83
N ALA A 358 18.57 -30.25 -2.79
CA ALA A 358 19.71 -29.37 -3.04
C ALA A 358 20.83 -29.56 -1.99
N GLY A 359 20.46 -29.67 -0.71
CA GLY A 359 21.39 -29.98 0.38
C GLY A 359 22.13 -31.30 0.18
N ARG A 360 21.43 -32.35 -0.28
CA ARG A 360 22.07 -33.64 -0.64
C ARG A 360 23.07 -33.49 -1.79
N TYR A 361 22.74 -32.75 -2.85
CA TYR A 361 23.69 -32.55 -3.95
C TYR A 361 24.95 -31.84 -3.49
N ARG A 362 24.83 -30.81 -2.64
CA ARG A 362 26.01 -30.13 -2.08
C ARG A 362 26.88 -31.09 -1.28
N GLU A 363 26.29 -31.96 -0.46
CA GLU A 363 27.04 -32.93 0.34
C GLU A 363 27.75 -33.98 -0.54
N ILE A 364 27.09 -34.49 -1.58
CA ILE A 364 27.69 -35.44 -2.53
C ILE A 364 28.91 -34.82 -3.22
N TYR A 365 28.81 -33.60 -3.75
CA TYR A 365 29.94 -32.94 -4.42
C TYR A 365 31.03 -32.49 -3.44
N ALA A 366 30.67 -32.13 -2.19
CA ALA A 366 31.66 -31.82 -1.16
C ALA A 366 32.50 -33.05 -0.81
N LYS A 367 31.87 -34.22 -0.60
CA LYS A 367 32.58 -35.49 -0.35
C LYS A 367 33.40 -35.95 -1.56
N ALA A 368 32.90 -35.74 -2.78
CA ALA A 368 33.65 -36.03 -3.99
C ALA A 368 34.90 -35.14 -4.14
N LEU A 369 34.80 -33.85 -3.77
CA LEU A 369 35.96 -32.97 -3.78
C LEU A 369 36.97 -33.34 -2.68
N GLU A 370 36.47 -33.73 -1.51
CA GLU A 370 37.28 -34.19 -0.38
C GLU A 370 38.06 -35.48 -0.70
N SER A 371 37.51 -36.38 -1.52
CA SER A 371 38.24 -37.58 -1.97
C SER A 371 39.18 -37.33 -3.15
N LEU A 372 38.84 -36.41 -4.07
CA LEU A 372 39.66 -36.13 -5.27
C LEU A 372 40.84 -35.19 -5.01
N THR A 373 40.72 -34.25 -4.06
CA THR A 373 41.81 -33.32 -3.72
C THR A 373 43.08 -34.00 -3.22
N PRO A 374 43.05 -34.98 -2.29
CA PRO A 374 44.26 -35.69 -1.88
C PRO A 374 44.83 -36.54 -3.03
N LEU A 375 43.98 -37.18 -3.84
CA LEU A 375 44.42 -37.96 -5.01
C LEU A 375 45.16 -37.07 -6.03
N ALA A 376 44.66 -35.85 -6.27
CA ALA A 376 45.32 -34.88 -7.13
C ALA A 376 46.68 -34.43 -6.57
N ALA A 377 46.76 -34.19 -5.25
CA ALA A 377 48.01 -33.85 -4.59
C ALA A 377 49.05 -34.98 -4.68
N GLU A 378 48.61 -36.23 -4.56
CA GLU A 378 49.46 -37.41 -4.70
C GLU A 378 49.99 -37.54 -6.14
N ILE A 379 49.13 -37.45 -7.15
CA ILE A 379 49.54 -37.52 -8.57
C ILE A 379 50.47 -36.35 -8.95
N ALA A 380 50.23 -35.15 -8.42
CA ALA A 380 51.13 -34.01 -8.57
C ALA A 380 52.51 -34.22 -7.92
N SER A 381 52.61 -35.07 -6.90
CA SER A 381 53.90 -35.46 -6.32
C SER A 381 54.66 -36.43 -7.21
N TYR A 382 53.99 -37.43 -7.79
CA TYR A 382 54.59 -38.40 -8.71
C TYR A 382 54.98 -37.79 -10.07
N ALA A 383 54.23 -36.79 -10.55
CA ALA A 383 54.58 -36.07 -11.77
C ALA A 383 55.90 -35.27 -11.58
N ARG A 384 56.09 -34.66 -10.40
CA ARG A 384 57.33 -33.93 -10.05
C ARG A 384 58.56 -34.84 -9.95
N THR A 385 58.38 -36.11 -9.62
CA THR A 385 59.46 -37.12 -9.57
C THR A 385 59.65 -37.86 -10.90
N GLY A 386 58.89 -37.53 -11.94
CA GLY A 386 58.95 -38.16 -13.26
C GLY A 386 58.31 -39.55 -13.33
N GLN A 387 57.58 -39.99 -12.30
CA GLN A 387 56.91 -41.29 -12.24
C GLN A 387 55.53 -41.30 -12.93
N ARG A 388 54.99 -40.11 -13.25
CA ARG A 388 53.70 -39.91 -13.95
C ARG A 388 53.85 -38.86 -15.05
N THR A 389 52.97 -38.92 -16.04
CA THR A 389 52.96 -37.98 -17.17
C THR A 389 52.25 -36.66 -16.80
N GLU A 390 52.64 -35.55 -17.43
CA GLU A 390 51.92 -34.26 -17.28
C GLU A 390 50.46 -34.33 -17.76
N VAL A 391 50.16 -35.25 -18.67
CA VAL A 391 48.79 -35.50 -19.15
C VAL A 391 47.91 -36.05 -18.03
N ASP A 392 48.44 -36.99 -17.23
CA ASP A 392 47.71 -37.54 -16.07
C ASP A 392 47.42 -36.46 -15.02
N LEU A 393 48.37 -35.56 -14.79
CA LEU A 393 48.18 -34.42 -13.89
C LEU A 393 47.07 -33.50 -14.40
N SER A 394 47.14 -33.12 -15.68
CA SER A 394 46.15 -32.23 -16.32
C SER A 394 44.74 -32.84 -16.30
N LEU A 395 44.61 -34.15 -16.51
CA LEU A 395 43.33 -34.87 -16.47
C LEU A 395 42.69 -34.81 -15.08
N VAL A 396 43.50 -35.03 -14.04
CA VAL A 396 43.02 -35.04 -12.64
C VAL A 396 42.68 -33.62 -12.17
N GLU A 397 43.51 -32.62 -12.52
CA GLU A 397 43.20 -31.23 -12.26
C GLU A 397 41.91 -30.79 -12.95
N MET A 398 41.71 -31.16 -14.21
CA MET A 398 40.45 -30.92 -14.93
C MET A 398 39.26 -31.54 -14.21
N ARG A 399 39.38 -32.78 -13.71
CA ARG A 399 38.31 -33.44 -12.96
C ARG A 399 38.02 -32.75 -11.62
N VAL A 400 39.05 -32.27 -10.92
CA VAL A 400 38.90 -31.48 -9.69
C VAL A 400 38.18 -30.15 -9.98
N GLN A 401 38.55 -29.45 -11.05
CA GLN A 401 37.90 -28.19 -11.43
C GLN A 401 36.45 -28.41 -11.86
N GLU A 402 36.14 -29.51 -12.56
CA GLU A 402 34.78 -29.90 -12.93
C GLU A 402 33.91 -30.13 -11.68
N VAL A 403 34.38 -30.95 -10.73
CA VAL A 403 33.63 -31.24 -9.49
C VAL A 403 33.50 -29.99 -8.62
N ARG A 404 34.53 -29.13 -8.56
CA ARG A 404 34.46 -27.83 -7.88
C ARG A 404 33.41 -26.92 -8.51
N ALA A 405 33.33 -26.85 -9.84
CA ALA A 405 32.28 -26.10 -10.53
C ALA A 405 30.87 -26.65 -10.23
N GLN A 406 30.72 -27.98 -10.20
CA GLN A 406 29.46 -28.64 -9.82
C GLN A 406 29.08 -28.36 -8.37
N GLN A 407 30.04 -28.33 -7.43
CA GLN A 407 29.80 -27.96 -6.03
C GLN A 407 29.31 -26.51 -5.89
N LEU A 408 29.91 -25.57 -6.62
CA LEU A 408 29.48 -24.17 -6.63
C LEU A 408 28.07 -24.02 -7.21
N SER A 409 27.75 -24.76 -8.28
CA SER A 409 26.41 -24.82 -8.85
C SER A 409 25.38 -25.38 -7.85
N ALA A 410 25.71 -26.49 -7.18
CA ALA A 410 24.86 -27.09 -6.16
C ALA A 410 24.61 -26.15 -4.98
N ARG A 411 25.63 -25.40 -4.54
CA ARG A 411 25.48 -24.38 -3.49
C ARG A 411 24.53 -23.26 -3.93
N ARG A 412 24.63 -22.79 -5.17
CA ARG A 412 23.69 -21.79 -5.72
C ARG A 412 22.25 -22.33 -5.75
N ILE A 413 22.05 -23.59 -6.14
CA ILE A 413 20.73 -24.23 -6.15
C ILE A 413 20.18 -24.34 -4.73
N GLU A 414 21.01 -24.66 -3.74
CA GLU A 414 20.62 -24.66 -2.32
C GLU A 414 20.20 -23.27 -1.86
N ASP A 415 20.98 -22.23 -2.16
CA ASP A 415 20.65 -20.84 -1.80
C ASP A 415 19.30 -20.41 -2.41
N ILE A 416 19.03 -20.76 -3.67
CA ILE A 416 17.74 -20.51 -4.34
C ILE A 416 16.61 -21.28 -3.65
N ALA A 417 16.83 -22.55 -3.29
CA ALA A 417 15.83 -23.37 -2.62
C ALA A 417 15.51 -22.84 -1.20
N VAL A 418 16.52 -22.38 -0.46
CA VAL A 418 16.34 -21.68 0.83
C VAL A 418 15.52 -20.41 0.65
N GLN A 419 15.79 -19.62 -0.38
CA GLN A 419 15.01 -18.40 -0.67
C GLN A 419 13.55 -18.72 -1.02
N ARG A 420 13.30 -19.73 -1.86
CA ARG A 420 11.93 -20.17 -2.20
C ARG A 420 11.17 -20.68 -0.98
N LEU A 421 11.81 -21.48 -0.14
CA LEU A 421 11.21 -21.96 1.11
C LEU A 421 10.94 -20.81 2.09
N ASN A 422 11.85 -19.83 2.18
CA ASN A 422 11.61 -18.62 2.97
C ASN A 422 10.38 -17.83 2.49
N LEU A 423 10.18 -17.74 1.18
CA LEU A 423 9.01 -17.06 0.59
C LEU A 423 7.72 -17.83 0.89
N SER A 424 7.70 -19.15 0.71
CA SER A 424 6.51 -19.96 0.96
C SER A 424 6.13 -20.07 2.42
N MET A 425 7.08 -19.93 3.34
CA MET A 425 6.80 -19.86 4.78
C MET A 425 6.41 -18.44 5.24
N GLY A 426 6.41 -17.44 4.36
CA GLY A 426 6.14 -16.04 4.75
C GLY A 426 7.26 -15.39 5.58
N ASN A 427 8.43 -16.03 5.67
CA ASN A 427 9.56 -15.55 6.46
C ASN A 427 10.32 -14.37 5.81
N ALA A 428 10.15 -14.18 4.50
CA ALA A 428 10.81 -13.10 3.75
C ALA A 428 10.43 -11.67 4.23
N VAL A 429 9.26 -11.48 4.84
CA VAL A 429 8.79 -10.17 5.32
C VAL A 429 9.28 -9.85 6.73
N ARG A 430 9.60 -10.86 7.55
CA ARG A 430 9.93 -10.68 8.97
C ARG A 430 11.38 -11.03 9.35
N HIS A 431 12.15 -11.70 8.48
CA HIS A 431 13.55 -12.11 8.72
C HIS A 431 13.77 -12.78 10.09
N ARG A 432 12.86 -13.69 10.49
CA ARG A 432 12.83 -14.29 11.85
C ARG A 432 13.37 -15.70 11.94
N LEU A 433 13.74 -16.33 10.83
CA LEU A 433 14.30 -17.69 10.87
C LEU A 433 15.52 -17.80 9.96
N LYS A 434 16.66 -18.16 10.54
CA LYS A 434 17.85 -18.60 9.79
C LYS A 434 17.95 -20.12 9.88
N PHE A 435 17.85 -20.81 8.75
CA PHE A 435 17.92 -22.27 8.69
C PHE A 435 18.83 -22.74 7.56
N THR A 436 19.27 -24.00 7.64
CA THR A 436 20.03 -24.68 6.59
C THR A 436 19.27 -25.88 6.06
N CYS A 437 19.41 -26.16 4.77
CA CYS A 437 18.91 -27.37 4.12
C CYS A 437 19.80 -28.58 4.47
N LYS A 438 19.85 -28.99 5.74
CA LYS A 438 20.58 -30.20 6.11
C LYS A 438 19.74 -31.43 5.75
N PRO A 439 20.28 -32.39 4.97
CA PRO A 439 19.53 -33.57 4.56
C PRO A 439 19.06 -34.36 5.77
N ASP A 440 17.75 -34.45 5.95
CA ASP A 440 17.17 -35.24 7.02
C ASP A 440 17.28 -36.74 6.66
N SER A 441 17.65 -37.58 7.63
CA SER A 441 17.79 -39.03 7.41
C SER A 441 16.45 -39.74 7.23
N MET A 442 15.34 -39.00 7.35
CA MET A 442 13.99 -39.52 7.55
C MET A 442 13.12 -39.60 6.29
N PHE A 443 13.65 -39.33 5.09
CA PHE A 443 12.93 -39.56 3.83
C PHE A 443 12.87 -41.07 3.50
N SER A 444 12.32 -41.87 4.40
CA SER A 444 11.74 -43.17 4.02
C SER A 444 10.50 -42.90 3.19
N ALA A 445 10.36 -43.57 2.04
CA ALA A 445 9.15 -43.48 1.24
C ALA A 445 7.92 -43.64 2.15
N PRO A 446 6.88 -42.78 2.03
CA PRO A 446 5.72 -42.86 2.90
C PRO A 446 5.16 -44.28 2.87
N HIS A 447 4.80 -44.82 4.03
CA HIS A 447 4.06 -46.06 4.11
C HIS A 447 2.87 -45.96 3.14
N ARG A 448 2.75 -46.91 2.22
CA ARG A 448 1.62 -47.04 1.28
C ARG A 448 0.31 -47.14 2.09
N GLN A 449 -0.24 -46.03 2.54
CA GLN A 449 -1.67 -45.96 2.81
C GLN A 449 -2.37 -46.31 1.50
N ARG A 450 -3.45 -47.09 1.57
CA ARG A 450 -4.25 -47.47 0.40
C ARG A 450 -4.68 -46.20 -0.32
N LEU A 451 -4.12 -45.98 -1.50
CA LEU A 451 -4.38 -44.80 -2.34
C LEU A 451 -5.89 -44.59 -2.55
N ASP A 452 -6.66 -45.67 -2.60
CA ASP A 452 -8.11 -45.65 -2.75
C ASP A 452 -8.82 -44.90 -1.61
N THR A 453 -8.41 -45.13 -0.35
CA THR A 453 -8.99 -44.45 0.82
C THR A 453 -8.66 -42.95 0.85
N LEU A 454 -7.47 -42.57 0.36
CA LEU A 454 -7.06 -41.17 0.24
C LEU A 454 -7.80 -40.46 -0.89
N ILE A 455 -8.05 -41.15 -2.01
CA ILE A 455 -8.86 -40.62 -3.12
C ILE A 455 -10.29 -40.38 -2.63
N GLU A 456 -10.89 -41.32 -1.91
CA GLU A 456 -12.27 -41.19 -1.43
C GLU A 456 -12.43 -40.06 -0.39
N SER A 457 -11.48 -39.93 0.54
CA SER A 457 -11.45 -38.79 1.48
C SER A 457 -11.19 -37.44 0.76
N ALA A 458 -10.29 -37.41 -0.23
CA ALA A 458 -10.01 -36.21 -1.01
C ALA A 458 -11.21 -35.78 -1.87
N LYS A 459 -12.04 -36.73 -2.30
CA LYS A 459 -13.28 -36.46 -3.03
C LYS A 459 -14.29 -35.68 -2.17
N GLN A 460 -14.37 -35.98 -0.88
CA GLN A 460 -15.33 -35.35 0.04
C GLN A 460 -14.81 -34.04 0.64
N ASN A 461 -13.50 -33.96 0.92
CA ASN A 461 -12.90 -32.88 1.70
C ASN A 461 -12.13 -31.83 0.87
N ARG A 462 -12.39 -31.74 -0.42
CA ARG A 462 -11.66 -30.83 -1.32
C ARG A 462 -12.07 -29.36 -1.09
N PRO A 463 -11.11 -28.47 -0.76
CA PRO A 463 -11.42 -27.06 -0.52
C PRO A 463 -12.04 -26.33 -1.72
N GLU A 464 -11.58 -26.63 -2.94
CA GLU A 464 -12.09 -26.00 -4.18
C GLU A 464 -13.58 -26.31 -4.41
N VAL A 465 -14.02 -27.53 -4.08
CA VAL A 465 -15.44 -27.93 -4.20
C VAL A 465 -16.28 -27.24 -3.13
N TYR A 466 -15.73 -27.09 -1.93
CA TYR A 466 -16.39 -26.37 -0.84
C TYR A 466 -16.57 -24.87 -1.19
N GLU A 467 -15.54 -24.23 -1.75
CA GLU A 467 -15.62 -22.85 -2.25
C GLU A 467 -16.72 -22.70 -3.31
N LEU A 468 -16.75 -23.59 -4.32
CA LEU A 468 -17.76 -23.52 -5.38
C LEU A 468 -19.18 -23.72 -4.86
N LYS A 469 -19.38 -24.61 -3.89
CA LYS A 469 -20.69 -24.79 -3.22
C LYS A 469 -21.11 -23.53 -2.46
N ALA A 470 -20.19 -22.91 -1.72
CA ALA A 470 -20.47 -21.68 -1.00
C ALA A 470 -20.74 -20.50 -1.96
N ALA A 471 -20.04 -20.43 -3.10
CA ALA A 471 -20.29 -19.44 -4.13
C ALA A 471 -21.67 -19.61 -4.80
N GLU A 472 -22.10 -20.85 -5.07
CA GLU A 472 -23.44 -21.16 -5.58
C GLU A 472 -24.54 -20.79 -4.57
N GLU A 473 -24.31 -21.06 -3.28
CA GLU A 473 -25.20 -20.64 -2.20
C GLU A 473 -25.29 -19.11 -2.11
N ARG A 474 -24.16 -18.39 -2.20
CA ARG A 474 -24.15 -16.92 -2.29
C ARG A 474 -24.99 -16.43 -3.46
N ALA A 475 -24.77 -16.97 -4.66
CA ALA A 475 -25.51 -16.51 -5.84
C ALA A 475 -27.02 -16.80 -5.74
N THR A 476 -27.40 -17.89 -5.06
CA THR A 476 -28.81 -18.19 -4.76
C THR A 476 -29.40 -17.11 -3.85
N GLN A 477 -28.71 -16.77 -2.76
CA GLN A 477 -29.14 -15.75 -1.82
C GLN A 477 -29.16 -14.34 -2.44
N GLU A 478 -28.21 -14.04 -3.33
CA GLU A 478 -28.16 -12.77 -4.05
C GLU A 478 -29.31 -12.60 -5.04
N LYS A 479 -29.73 -13.69 -5.70
CA LYS A 479 -30.96 -13.71 -6.52
C LYS A 479 -32.20 -13.44 -5.66
N GLU A 480 -32.32 -14.07 -4.49
CA GLU A 480 -33.43 -13.84 -3.57
C GLU A 480 -33.46 -12.39 -3.09
N ALA A 481 -32.30 -11.81 -2.73
CA ALA A 481 -32.17 -10.41 -2.35
C ALA A 481 -32.54 -9.44 -3.50
N ALA A 482 -32.17 -9.76 -4.74
CA ALA A 482 -32.58 -8.98 -5.92
C ALA A 482 -34.09 -9.06 -6.15
N THR A 483 -34.68 -10.25 -6.01
CA THR A 483 -36.13 -10.47 -6.17
C THR A 483 -36.93 -9.75 -5.09
N ALA A 484 -36.41 -9.68 -3.87
CA ALA A 484 -37.04 -8.95 -2.77
C ALA A 484 -37.12 -7.42 -3.02
N GLN A 485 -36.46 -6.88 -4.06
CA GLN A 485 -36.58 -5.47 -4.38
C GLN A 485 -37.94 -5.06 -4.95
N TYR A 486 -38.69 -6.00 -5.54
CA TYR A 486 -40.07 -5.75 -5.98
C TYR A 486 -41.04 -5.56 -4.81
N LEU A 487 -40.66 -6.00 -3.62
CA LEU A 487 -41.52 -5.92 -2.45
C LEU A 487 -41.60 -4.48 -1.94
N PRO A 488 -42.79 -4.03 -1.48
CA PRO A 488 -42.96 -2.70 -0.93
C PRO A 488 -42.24 -2.57 0.41
N ARG A 489 -41.96 -1.33 0.84
CA ARG A 489 -41.43 -1.06 2.18
C ARG A 489 -42.28 -0.04 2.94
N ILE A 490 -42.45 -0.29 4.23
CA ILE A 490 -43.13 0.58 5.17
C ILE A 490 -42.07 1.27 6.01
N VAL A 491 -41.96 2.59 5.88
CA VAL A 491 -40.97 3.42 6.57
C VAL A 491 -41.70 4.33 7.54
N GLY A 492 -41.32 4.25 8.82
CA GLY A 492 -41.70 5.23 9.83
C GLY A 492 -40.68 6.36 9.86
N THR A 493 -41.15 7.60 9.83
CA THR A 493 -40.32 8.78 10.03
C THR A 493 -40.87 9.57 11.21
N ALA A 494 -39.99 10.02 12.08
CA ALA A 494 -40.32 10.96 13.14
C ALA A 494 -39.26 12.06 13.15
N SER A 495 -39.66 13.31 13.10
CA SER A 495 -38.76 14.44 13.25
C SER A 495 -39.26 15.36 14.33
N VAL A 496 -38.33 15.89 15.13
CA VAL A 496 -38.60 16.92 16.13
C VAL A 496 -37.53 17.98 15.95
N GLY A 497 -37.94 19.21 15.70
CA GLY A 497 -37.01 20.25 15.35
C GLY A 497 -37.53 21.66 15.57
N HIS A 498 -36.61 22.60 15.44
CA HIS A 498 -36.91 24.01 15.39
C HIS A 498 -36.79 24.47 13.96
N SER A 499 -37.89 24.98 13.41
CA SER A 499 -37.85 25.70 12.14
C SER A 499 -38.04 27.18 12.45
N GLN A 500 -37.01 27.98 12.16
CA GLN A 500 -37.11 29.42 12.28
C GLN A 500 -37.37 30.03 10.91
N GLU A 501 -38.64 30.09 10.51
CA GLU A 501 -39.08 30.96 9.41
C GLU A 501 -39.41 32.33 9.97
N THR A 502 -38.58 33.36 9.74
CA THR A 502 -38.94 34.70 10.21
C THR A 502 -38.56 35.82 9.24
N VAL A 503 -39.58 36.63 8.88
CA VAL A 503 -39.64 38.02 9.37
C VAL A 503 -40.53 38.14 10.64
N ALA A 504 -41.34 37.14 11.00
CA ALA A 504 -42.12 37.16 12.25
C ALA A 504 -41.66 36.05 13.21
N ARG A 505 -40.99 36.46 14.29
CA ARG A 505 -40.49 35.67 15.43
C ARG A 505 -41.51 34.65 15.95
N VAL A 506 -41.56 33.47 15.34
CA VAL A 506 -42.29 32.30 15.86
C VAL A 506 -41.25 31.28 16.32
N ARG A 507 -41.15 31.10 17.64
CA ARG A 507 -40.35 30.05 18.28
C ARG A 507 -41.23 28.80 18.43
N ASN A 508 -41.52 28.08 17.35
CA ASN A 508 -42.27 26.84 17.46
C ASN A 508 -41.34 25.63 17.37
N LEU A 509 -41.57 24.69 18.29
CA LEU A 509 -41.01 23.35 18.21
C LEU A 509 -41.95 22.57 17.28
N ASP A 510 -41.46 22.22 16.09
CA ASP A 510 -42.21 21.46 15.12
C ASP A 510 -41.88 19.98 15.31
N TYR A 511 -42.91 19.15 15.36
CA TYR A 511 -42.76 17.70 15.33
C TYR A 511 -43.59 17.15 14.18
N ALA A 512 -43.05 16.16 13.49
CA ALA A 512 -43.75 15.42 12.46
C ALA A 512 -43.55 13.94 12.70
N VAL A 513 -44.62 13.16 12.63
CA VAL A 513 -44.57 11.70 12.63
C VAL A 513 -45.34 11.23 11.41
N GLY A 514 -44.70 10.40 10.60
CA GLY A 514 -45.24 9.92 9.34
C GLY A 514 -44.97 8.42 9.16
N ILE A 515 -45.88 7.78 8.43
CA ILE A 515 -45.66 6.43 7.91
C ILE A 515 -45.78 6.54 6.39
N ALA A 516 -44.74 6.10 5.69
CA ALA A 516 -44.68 6.10 4.24
C ALA A 516 -44.62 4.67 3.72
N ILE A 517 -45.53 4.34 2.81
CA ILE A 517 -45.47 3.08 2.05
C ILE A 517 -44.83 3.41 0.70
N LYS A 518 -43.67 2.82 0.42
CA LYS A 518 -42.95 2.99 -0.84
C LYS A 518 -43.14 1.71 -1.67
N ILE A 519 -43.97 1.79 -2.71
CA ILE A 519 -44.22 0.71 -3.67
C ILE A 519 -43.47 1.05 -4.97
N PRO A 520 -42.49 0.23 -5.41
CA PRO A 520 -41.83 0.44 -6.69
C PRO A 520 -42.80 0.06 -7.82
N LEU A 521 -43.32 1.05 -8.56
CA LEU A 521 -44.22 0.82 -9.71
C LEU A 521 -43.45 0.74 -11.04
N PHE A 522 -42.46 1.62 -11.22
CA PHE A 522 -41.59 1.64 -12.39
C PHE A 522 -40.24 2.22 -11.99
N ASP A 523 -39.17 1.47 -12.21
CA ASP A 523 -37.80 1.84 -11.87
C ASP A 523 -36.87 1.89 -13.10
N GLY A 524 -37.46 1.85 -14.31
CA GLY A 524 -36.71 1.78 -15.56
C GLY A 524 -36.16 0.38 -15.89
N PHE A 525 -36.84 -0.68 -15.44
CA PHE A 525 -36.42 -2.08 -15.61
C PHE A 525 -35.11 -2.43 -14.88
N ARG A 526 -34.75 -1.66 -13.85
CA ARG A 526 -33.49 -1.85 -13.13
C ARG A 526 -33.52 -3.12 -12.30
N THR A 527 -34.60 -3.38 -11.56
CA THR A 527 -34.77 -4.61 -10.78
C THR A 527 -34.83 -5.84 -11.69
N ASP A 528 -35.51 -5.78 -12.84
CA ASP A 528 -35.54 -6.88 -13.82
C ASP A 528 -34.12 -7.25 -14.30
N ALA A 529 -33.31 -6.22 -14.60
CA ALA A 529 -31.92 -6.41 -15.02
C ALA A 529 -31.05 -6.98 -13.89
N GLU A 530 -31.23 -6.53 -12.64
CA GLU A 530 -30.51 -7.05 -11.48
C GLU A 530 -30.85 -8.53 -11.19
N VAL A 531 -32.12 -8.92 -11.27
CA VAL A 531 -32.55 -10.31 -11.10
C VAL A 531 -32.01 -11.18 -12.22
N SER A 532 -32.08 -10.72 -13.47
CA SER A 532 -31.53 -11.43 -14.63
C SER A 532 -30.02 -11.62 -14.51
N LYS A 533 -29.30 -10.61 -14.02
CA LYS A 533 -27.86 -10.69 -13.73
C LYS A 533 -27.55 -11.73 -12.66
N ALA A 534 -28.31 -11.72 -11.55
CA ALA A 534 -28.12 -12.69 -10.46
C ALA A 534 -28.43 -14.13 -10.91
N MET A 535 -29.47 -14.33 -11.73
CA MET A 535 -29.79 -15.63 -12.32
C MET A 535 -28.67 -16.15 -13.23
N ALA A 536 -28.15 -15.31 -14.13
CA ALA A 536 -27.04 -15.68 -15.00
C ALA A 536 -25.77 -16.03 -14.21
N GLU A 537 -25.52 -15.36 -13.10
CA GLU A 537 -24.39 -15.66 -12.22
C GLU A 537 -24.55 -17.01 -11.51
N LEU A 538 -25.76 -17.30 -11.00
CA LEU A 538 -26.10 -18.60 -10.40
C LEU A 538 -25.91 -19.75 -11.40
N GLU A 539 -26.43 -19.62 -12.62
CA GLU A 539 -26.23 -20.61 -13.68
C GLU A 539 -24.75 -20.80 -14.01
N ARG A 540 -23.98 -19.70 -14.12
CA ARG A 540 -22.54 -19.79 -14.37
C ARG A 540 -21.82 -20.59 -13.28
N LEU A 541 -22.17 -20.38 -12.02
CA LEU A 541 -21.54 -21.07 -10.88
C LEU A 541 -21.98 -22.53 -10.77
N SER A 542 -23.25 -22.85 -11.05
CA SER A 542 -23.71 -24.23 -11.08
C SER A 542 -23.02 -25.04 -12.20
N PHE A 543 -22.81 -24.45 -13.38
CA PHE A 543 -22.01 -25.07 -14.44
C PHE A 543 -20.55 -25.27 -14.05
N LYS A 544 -19.92 -24.29 -13.38
CA LYS A 544 -18.54 -24.43 -12.88
C LYS A 544 -18.41 -25.56 -11.85
N ARG A 545 -19.37 -25.67 -10.94
CA ARG A 545 -19.43 -26.77 -9.97
C ARG A 545 -19.57 -28.12 -10.66
N ALA A 546 -20.51 -28.24 -11.60
CA ALA A 546 -20.69 -29.47 -12.38
C ALA A 546 -19.42 -29.85 -13.16
N GLN A 547 -18.71 -28.87 -13.71
CA GLN A 547 -17.41 -29.09 -14.38
C GLN A 547 -16.33 -29.59 -13.41
N ALA A 548 -16.25 -29.01 -12.21
CA ALA A 548 -15.32 -29.45 -11.17
C ALA A 548 -15.61 -30.90 -10.72
N ASP A 549 -16.88 -31.24 -10.54
CA ASP A 549 -17.33 -32.60 -10.24
C ASP A 549 -16.99 -33.58 -11.39
N GLN A 550 -17.15 -33.18 -12.66
CA GLN A 550 -16.77 -34.01 -13.81
C GLN A 550 -15.24 -34.22 -13.94
N GLN A 551 -14.44 -33.19 -13.68
CA GLN A 551 -12.97 -33.32 -13.66
C GLN A 551 -12.49 -34.30 -12.58
N MET A 552 -13.23 -34.39 -11.48
CA MET A 552 -13.00 -35.34 -10.39
C MET A 552 -13.32 -36.79 -10.80
N TYR A 553 -14.38 -37.04 -11.58
CA TYR A 553 -14.70 -38.39 -12.06
C TYR A 553 -13.79 -38.84 -13.22
N SER A 554 -13.47 -37.96 -14.18
CA SER A 554 -12.71 -38.32 -15.38
C SER A 554 -11.24 -38.68 -15.11
N ARG A 555 -10.58 -38.03 -14.14
CA ARG A 555 -9.18 -38.34 -13.77
C ARG A 555 -9.03 -39.71 -13.08
N HIS A 556 -10.11 -40.33 -12.62
CA HIS A 556 -10.09 -41.55 -11.81
C HIS A 556 -11.03 -42.66 -12.34
N GLY A 557 -11.51 -42.54 -13.58
CA GLY A 557 -12.26 -43.62 -14.24
C GLY A 557 -11.41 -44.88 -14.46
N PRO A 558 -12.03 -46.05 -14.68
CA PRO A 558 -11.36 -47.36 -14.74
C PRO A 558 -10.30 -47.51 -15.84
N ASN A 559 -10.17 -46.55 -16.77
CA ASN A 559 -9.10 -46.54 -17.79
C ASN A 559 -7.83 -45.80 -17.34
N GLY A 560 -7.85 -45.06 -16.23
CA GLY A 560 -6.65 -44.39 -15.68
C GLY A 560 -5.70 -45.32 -14.94
N SER A 561 -6.15 -46.51 -14.57
CA SER A 561 -5.33 -47.57 -13.97
C SER A 561 -4.52 -48.36 -15.01
N ALA A 562 -4.94 -48.36 -16.29
CA ALA A 562 -4.22 -49.07 -17.36
C ALA A 562 -2.89 -48.40 -17.75
N LEU A 563 -2.75 -47.09 -17.52
CA LEU A 563 -1.52 -46.34 -17.82
C LEU A 563 -0.50 -46.32 -16.67
N ARG A 564 -0.78 -46.97 -15.53
CA ARG A 564 0.14 -47.03 -14.38
C ARG A 564 1.04 -48.26 -14.31
N ASN A 565 0.88 -49.21 -15.23
CA ASN A 565 1.69 -50.44 -15.26
C ASN A 565 2.76 -50.47 -16.37
N SER A 566 2.98 -49.38 -17.12
CA SER A 566 3.90 -49.41 -18.27
C SER A 566 5.07 -48.43 -18.22
N THR A 567 5.37 -47.77 -17.11
CA THR A 567 6.62 -47.00 -17.01
C THR A 567 7.14 -46.89 -15.58
N ILE A 568 8.39 -47.35 -15.44
CA ILE A 568 9.34 -47.29 -14.30
C ILE A 568 9.22 -48.43 -13.30
#